data_AF-A0A261TII2-F1
#
_entry.id   AF-A0A261TII2-F1
#
_cell.length_a   1.000
_cell.length_b   1.000
_cell.length_c   1.000
_cell.angle_alpha   90.00
_cell.angle_beta   90.00
_cell.angle_gamma   90.00
#
_symmetry.space_group_name_H-M   'P 1'
#
loop_
_entity.id
_entity.type
_entity.pdbx_description
1 polymer ?
#
loop_
_entity_poly.entity_id
_entity_poly.type
_entity_poly.pdbx_seq_one_letter_code
_entity_poly.pdbx_strand_id
1 'polypeptide(L)'
;MMQGIKVKAYTRWHQWSVPIGLLIASAAFLGLLFGLQQPLWAIGVAIVCLIVPPVVAFQGFPTSNEARIDAEGLSFSRRGPVLFSEIGSWSADDYLKLARPGKPTLLVGAIDAPNRERLLREFQAGLAAWQTRQPGAGHGARQTYFYGSWRGRLVGLLIIALGGAVMTMALRLAEPSVMLAAVGALGGLFGVAMLLGKRR
;
A
#
# COMPACT_ATOMS: atom_id res chain seq x y z
N MET A 1 -27.91 0.58 19.19
CA MET A 1 -27.10 -0.32 18.34
C MET A 1 -26.35 0.52 17.32
N MET A 2 -25.02 0.67 17.44
CA MET A 2 -24.23 1.41 16.45
C MET A 2 -24.02 0.56 15.19
N GLN A 3 -24.36 1.12 14.03
CA GLN A 3 -24.16 0.46 12.73
C GLN A 3 -22.67 0.32 12.42
N GLY A 4 -22.26 -0.87 11.94
CA GLY A 4 -20.89 -1.16 11.54
C GLY A 4 -20.47 -0.34 10.32
N ILE A 5 -19.20 0.07 10.28
CA ILE A 5 -18.63 0.84 9.18
C ILE A 5 -18.18 -0.12 8.09
N LYS A 6 -18.69 0.02 6.87
CA LYS A 6 -18.26 -0.82 5.75
C LYS A 6 -16.83 -0.47 5.33
N VAL A 7 -15.94 -1.45 5.40
CA VAL A 7 -14.52 -1.29 5.12
C VAL A 7 -13.99 -2.40 4.23
N LYS A 8 -12.91 -2.11 3.51
CA LYS A 8 -12.05 -3.10 2.87
C LYS A 8 -10.77 -3.26 3.68
N ALA A 9 -10.45 -4.48 4.07
CA ALA A 9 -9.33 -4.77 4.96
C ALA A 9 -8.31 -5.71 4.31
N TYR A 10 -7.14 -5.17 3.99
CA TYR A 10 -6.05 -5.85 3.30
C TYR A 10 -4.84 -6.05 4.23
N THR A 11 -3.95 -6.96 3.86
CA THR A 11 -2.63 -7.06 4.50
C THR A 11 -1.54 -6.51 3.60
N ARG A 12 -0.37 -6.24 4.16
CA ARG A 12 0.80 -5.82 3.38
C ARG A 12 1.19 -6.81 2.27
N TRP A 13 0.85 -8.08 2.40
CA TRP A 13 1.04 -9.09 1.35
C TRP A 13 0.27 -8.76 0.06
N HIS A 14 -0.93 -8.17 0.19
CA HIS A 14 -1.72 -7.73 -0.96
C HIS A 14 -1.10 -6.53 -1.67
N GLN A 15 -0.39 -5.67 -0.94
CA GLN A 15 0.35 -4.58 -1.57
C GLN A 15 1.58 -5.08 -2.32
N TRP A 16 2.21 -6.17 -1.85
CA TRP A 16 3.39 -6.75 -2.49
C TRP A 16 3.05 -7.62 -3.70
N SER A 17 1.83 -8.16 -3.81
CA SER A 17 1.46 -9.02 -4.95
C SER A 17 1.56 -8.29 -6.29
N VAL A 18 1.22 -7.00 -6.33
CA VAL A 18 1.28 -6.17 -7.55
C VAL A 18 2.72 -5.94 -8.03
N PRO A 19 3.65 -5.38 -7.24
CA PRO A 19 5.02 -5.18 -7.70
C PRO A 19 5.76 -6.50 -7.95
N ILE A 20 5.45 -7.57 -7.19
CA ILE A 20 6.00 -8.91 -7.47
C ILE A 20 5.49 -9.43 -8.82
N GLY A 21 4.19 -9.34 -9.08
CA GLY A 21 3.62 -9.74 -10.37
C GLY A 21 4.23 -8.98 -11.54
N LEU A 22 4.40 -7.66 -11.39
CA LEU A 22 5.06 -6.83 -12.40
C LEU A 22 6.52 -7.23 -12.65
N LEU A 23 7.27 -7.51 -11.59
CA LEU A 23 8.67 -7.90 -11.68
C LEU A 23 8.81 -9.27 -12.35
N ILE A 24 8.00 -10.25 -11.95
CA ILE A 24 8.01 -11.59 -12.55
C ILE A 24 7.55 -11.52 -14.01
N ALA A 25 6.49 -10.76 -14.32
CA ALA A 25 6.01 -10.58 -15.69
C ALA A 25 7.08 -9.97 -16.59
N SER A 26 7.75 -8.91 -16.13
CA SER A 26 8.85 -8.27 -16.87
C SER A 26 10.01 -9.23 -17.09
N ALA A 27 10.43 -9.96 -16.06
CA ALA A 27 11.53 -10.92 -16.14
C ALA A 27 11.21 -12.09 -17.10
N ALA A 28 10.00 -12.63 -17.00
CA ALA A 28 9.53 -13.71 -17.87
C ALA A 28 9.43 -13.25 -19.33
N PHE A 29 8.88 -12.05 -19.56
CA PHE A 29 8.78 -11.48 -20.90
C PHE A 29 10.15 -11.33 -21.56
N LEU A 30 11.10 -10.68 -20.87
CA LEU A 30 12.45 -10.46 -21.39
C LEU A 30 13.18 -11.79 -21.61
N GLY A 31 13.09 -12.73 -20.66
CA GLY A 31 13.72 -14.04 -20.77
C GLY A 31 13.21 -14.86 -21.95
N LEU A 32 11.89 -14.91 -22.17
CA LEU A 32 11.29 -15.66 -23.27
C LEU A 32 11.49 -14.96 -24.62
N LEU A 33 11.43 -13.63 -24.65
CA LEU A 33 11.63 -12.86 -25.88
C LEU A 33 13.06 -12.96 -26.38
N PHE A 34 14.06 -12.78 -25.51
CA PHE A 34 15.47 -12.77 -25.92
C PHE A 34 16.13 -14.15 -25.87
N GLY A 35 15.68 -15.04 -24.97
CA GLY A 35 16.25 -16.37 -24.81
C GLY A 35 15.67 -17.42 -25.75
N LEU A 36 14.35 -17.37 -25.98
CA LEU A 36 13.64 -18.37 -26.81
C LEU A 36 13.09 -17.81 -28.12
N GLN A 37 13.11 -16.48 -28.32
CA GLN A 37 12.58 -15.80 -29.51
C GLN A 37 11.11 -16.14 -29.80
N GLN A 38 10.31 -16.40 -28.76
CA GLN A 38 8.89 -16.76 -28.88
C GLN A 38 8.00 -15.63 -28.35
N PRO A 39 7.68 -14.60 -29.16
CA PRO A 39 7.00 -13.40 -28.69
C PRO A 39 5.59 -13.68 -28.16
N LEU A 40 4.83 -14.57 -28.79
CA LEU A 40 3.47 -14.91 -28.35
C LEU A 40 3.46 -15.60 -26.98
N TRP A 41 4.40 -16.52 -26.75
CA TRP A 41 4.56 -17.17 -25.44
C TRP A 41 5.06 -16.20 -24.37
N ALA A 42 5.99 -15.30 -24.72
CA ALA A 42 6.46 -14.25 -23.83
C ALA A 42 5.30 -13.38 -23.32
N ILE A 43 4.41 -12.96 -24.23
CA ILE A 43 3.20 -12.19 -23.88
C ILE A 43 2.27 -13.02 -22.98
N GLY A 44 1.94 -14.25 -23.38
CA GLY A 44 1.03 -15.11 -22.63
C GLY A 44 1.51 -15.36 -21.20
N VAL A 45 2.78 -15.73 -21.03
CA VAL A 45 3.38 -15.96 -19.70
C VAL A 45 3.45 -14.66 -18.89
N ALA A 46 3.81 -13.53 -19.50
CA ALA A 46 3.86 -12.25 -18.79
C ALA A 46 2.48 -11.84 -18.25
N ILE A 47 1.41 -12.03 -19.03
CA ILE A 47 0.03 -11.77 -18.58
C ILE A 47 -0.32 -12.67 -17.39
N VAL A 48 0.00 -13.97 -17.46
CA VAL A 48 -0.24 -14.90 -16.35
C VAL A 48 0.51 -14.47 -15.10
N CYS A 49 1.80 -14.15 -15.23
CA CYS A 49 2.63 -13.67 -14.12
C CYS A 49 2.15 -12.35 -13.51
N LEU A 50 1.51 -11.50 -14.31
CA LEU A 50 0.94 -10.23 -13.84
C LEU A 50 -0.37 -10.44 -13.08
N ILE A 51 -1.22 -11.37 -13.52
CA ILE A 51 -2.58 -11.57 -12.99
C ILE A 51 -2.62 -12.52 -11.79
N VAL A 52 -1.87 -13.62 -11.84
CA VAL A 52 -1.97 -14.69 -10.83
C VAL A 52 -1.64 -14.21 -9.41
N PRO A 53 -0.54 -13.47 -9.15
CA PRO A 53 -0.21 -13.07 -7.78
C PRO A 53 -1.28 -12.16 -7.15
N PRO A 54 -1.84 -11.13 -7.83
CA PRO A 54 -3.00 -10.40 -7.33
C PRO A 54 -4.21 -11.29 -7.08
N VAL A 55 -4.59 -12.14 -8.02
CA VAL A 55 -5.78 -13.01 -7.89
C VAL A 55 -5.67 -13.91 -6.65
N VAL A 56 -4.52 -14.57 -6.47
CA VAL A 56 -4.27 -15.42 -5.29
C VAL A 56 -4.32 -14.61 -4.00
N ALA A 57 -3.69 -13.42 -3.98
CA ALA A 57 -3.70 -12.56 -2.81
C ALA A 57 -5.13 -12.12 -2.44
N PHE A 58 -5.96 -11.74 -3.40
CA PHE A 58 -7.30 -11.20 -3.15
C PHE A 58 -8.40 -12.26 -2.98
N GLN A 59 -8.27 -13.46 -3.57
CA GLN A 59 -9.22 -14.56 -3.36
C GLN A 59 -9.04 -15.22 -2.00
N GLY A 60 -7.80 -15.34 -1.50
CA GLY A 60 -7.50 -15.96 -0.22
C GLY A 60 -7.82 -15.11 1.01
N PHE A 61 -8.22 -13.85 0.83
CA PHE A 61 -8.47 -12.91 1.94
C PHE A 61 -9.77 -12.13 1.72
N PRO A 62 -10.79 -12.29 2.59
CA PRO A 62 -12.02 -11.51 2.47
C PRO A 62 -11.70 -10.02 2.65
N THR A 63 -11.88 -9.27 1.57
CA THR A 63 -11.57 -7.83 1.53
C THR A 63 -12.69 -7.03 2.18
N SER A 64 -13.96 -7.31 1.87
CA SER A 64 -15.11 -6.59 2.42
C SER A 64 -15.47 -7.05 3.84
N ASN A 65 -15.56 -6.09 4.76
CA ASN A 65 -15.91 -6.29 6.16
C ASN A 65 -16.76 -5.13 6.69
N GLU A 66 -17.42 -5.37 7.82
CA GLU A 66 -17.90 -4.29 8.67
C GLU A 66 -16.97 -4.19 9.87
N ALA A 67 -16.40 -3.00 10.07
CA ALA A 67 -15.57 -2.68 11.22
C ALA A 67 -16.42 -1.98 12.30
N ARG A 68 -16.19 -2.37 13.54
CA ARG A 68 -16.69 -1.67 14.73
C ARG A 68 -15.52 -1.39 15.66
N ILE A 69 -15.57 -0.24 16.31
CA ILE A 69 -14.57 0.15 17.29
C ILE A 69 -15.15 -0.14 18.67
N ASP A 70 -14.57 -1.13 19.35
CA ASP A 70 -14.92 -1.54 20.69
C ASP A 70 -13.95 -0.92 21.72
N ALA A 71 -14.23 -1.13 23.01
CA ALA A 71 -13.39 -0.62 24.10
C ALA A 71 -11.94 -1.13 24.05
N GLU A 72 -11.72 -2.33 23.50
CA GLU A 72 -10.43 -3.01 23.47
C GLU A 72 -9.75 -3.00 22.08
N GLY A 73 -10.44 -2.59 21.02
CA GLY A 73 -9.87 -2.64 19.67
C GLY A 73 -10.88 -2.53 18.53
N LEU A 74 -10.48 -2.97 17.34
CA LEU A 74 -11.36 -3.06 16.18
C LEU A 74 -11.90 -4.48 16.03
N SER A 75 -13.21 -4.65 16.04
CA SER A 75 -13.86 -5.90 15.65
C SER A 75 -14.27 -5.85 14.17
N PHE A 76 -14.21 -7.01 13.51
CA PHE A 76 -14.58 -7.16 12.11
C PHE A 76 -15.64 -8.26 11.98
N SER A 77 -16.58 -8.10 11.05
CA SER A 77 -17.65 -9.09 10.87
C SER A 77 -17.18 -10.45 10.33
N ARG A 78 -16.14 -10.48 9.48
CA ARG A 78 -15.59 -11.72 8.87
C ARG A 78 -14.15 -12.01 9.27
N ARG A 79 -13.61 -11.33 10.29
CA ARG A 79 -12.24 -11.52 10.79
C ARG A 79 -12.20 -11.41 12.32
N GLY A 80 -11.25 -12.09 12.94
CA GLY A 80 -10.93 -11.88 14.34
C GLY A 80 -10.64 -10.41 14.69
N PRO A 81 -10.89 -10.00 15.94
CA PRO A 81 -10.66 -8.64 16.39
C PRO A 81 -9.17 -8.29 16.38
N VAL A 82 -8.89 -7.00 16.24
CA VAL A 82 -7.55 -6.41 16.38
C VAL A 82 -7.55 -5.56 17.63
N LEU A 83 -6.91 -6.07 18.68
CA LEU A 83 -6.82 -5.36 19.96
C LEU A 83 -5.87 -4.17 19.86
N PHE A 84 -6.15 -3.09 20.59
CA PHE A 84 -5.29 -1.92 20.66
C PHE A 84 -3.90 -2.25 21.22
N SER A 85 -3.81 -3.23 22.13
CA SER A 85 -2.55 -3.76 22.67
C SER A 85 -1.64 -4.41 21.62
N GLU A 86 -2.21 -4.89 20.50
CA GLU A 86 -1.43 -5.49 19.41
C GLU A 86 -0.87 -4.46 18.43
N ILE A 87 -1.29 -3.20 18.53
CA ILE A 87 -0.91 -2.14 17.59
C ILE A 87 0.36 -1.47 18.12
N GLY A 88 1.48 -1.67 17.42
CA GLY A 88 2.73 -0.98 17.71
C GLY A 88 2.75 0.45 17.14
N SER A 89 2.26 0.60 15.91
CA SER A 89 2.08 1.92 15.30
C SER A 89 0.92 1.96 14.32
N TRP A 90 0.42 3.17 14.05
CA TRP A 90 -0.65 3.37 13.09
C TRP A 90 -0.39 4.58 12.19
N SER A 91 -1.06 4.65 11.06
CA SER A 91 -1.01 5.78 10.11
C SER A 91 -2.37 5.94 9.44
N ALA A 92 -2.70 7.16 9.01
CA ALA A 92 -3.98 7.51 8.38
C ALA A 92 -3.81 8.22 7.03
N ASP A 93 -2.64 8.11 6.40
CA ASP A 93 -2.30 8.79 5.15
C ASP A 93 -3.28 8.36 4.02
N ASP A 94 -3.10 7.16 3.47
CA ASP A 94 -3.96 6.63 2.40
C ASP A 94 -5.05 5.69 2.95
N TYR A 95 -4.66 4.86 3.93
CA TYR A 95 -5.50 3.89 4.62
C TYR A 95 -5.29 4.02 6.12
N LEU A 96 -6.22 3.53 6.93
CA LEU A 96 -5.92 3.25 8.33
C LEU A 96 -4.99 2.04 8.38
N LYS A 97 -3.69 2.31 8.46
CA LYS A 97 -2.62 1.32 8.49
C LYS A 97 -2.29 0.99 9.93
N LEU A 98 -2.41 -0.28 10.30
CA LEU A 98 -2.13 -0.80 11.64
C LEU A 98 -0.93 -1.74 11.59
N ALA A 99 0.20 -1.28 12.10
CA ALA A 99 1.41 -2.09 12.23
C ALA A 99 1.35 -2.87 13.55
N ARG A 100 1.42 -4.20 13.43
CA ARG A 100 1.30 -5.13 14.54
C ARG A 100 2.60 -5.93 14.64
N PRO A 101 3.40 -5.77 15.70
CA PRO A 101 4.63 -6.56 15.87
C PRO A 101 4.31 -8.07 15.80
N GLY A 102 5.09 -8.83 15.03
CA GLY A 102 4.89 -10.27 14.86
C GLY A 102 3.68 -10.68 13.99
N LYS A 103 2.85 -9.74 13.52
CA LYS A 103 1.70 -10.02 12.64
C LYS A 103 1.77 -9.18 11.36
N PRO A 104 1.13 -9.62 10.25
CA PRO A 104 1.06 -8.80 9.04
C PRO A 104 0.43 -7.43 9.32
N THR A 105 1.02 -6.36 8.77
CA THR A 105 0.42 -5.01 8.81
C THR A 105 -0.95 -5.05 8.15
N LEU A 106 -1.94 -4.49 8.84
CA LEU A 106 -3.31 -4.43 8.37
C LEU A 106 -3.59 -3.05 7.77
N LEU A 107 -4.32 -3.01 6.66
CA LEU A 107 -4.69 -1.81 5.93
C LEU A 107 -6.21 -1.78 5.84
N VAL A 108 -6.84 -0.81 6.47
CA VAL A 108 -8.29 -0.67 6.49
C VAL A 108 -8.66 0.58 5.69
N GLY A 109 -9.31 0.39 4.55
CA GLY A 109 -9.86 1.46 3.72
C GLY A 109 -11.38 1.46 3.82
N ALA A 110 -11.98 2.58 4.22
CA ALA A 110 -13.43 2.72 4.11
C ALA A 110 -13.88 2.75 2.64
N ILE A 111 -15.13 2.37 2.38
CA ILE A 111 -15.67 2.32 1.00
C ILE A 111 -15.88 3.73 0.42
N ASP A 112 -16.13 4.73 1.26
CA ASP A 112 -16.32 6.13 0.86
C ASP A 112 -15.62 7.11 1.84
N ALA A 113 -15.56 8.38 1.44
CA ALA A 113 -14.94 9.43 2.25
C ALA A 113 -15.62 9.67 3.61
N PRO A 114 -16.97 9.73 3.72
CA PRO A 114 -17.63 9.90 5.00
C PRO A 114 -17.33 8.76 5.98
N ASN A 115 -17.36 7.50 5.53
CA ASN A 115 -17.00 6.37 6.38
C ASN A 115 -15.51 6.36 6.73
N ARG A 116 -14.63 6.92 5.88
CA ARG A 116 -13.20 7.07 6.19
C ARG A 116 -13.00 8.02 7.37
N GLU A 117 -13.64 9.19 7.33
CA GLU A 117 -13.56 10.17 8.42
C GLU A 117 -14.17 9.63 9.71
N ARG A 118 -15.32 8.97 9.60
CA ARG A 118 -15.98 8.31 10.73
C ARG A 118 -15.10 7.23 11.35
N LEU A 119 -14.52 6.35 10.52
CA LEU A 119 -13.61 5.29 10.96
C LEU A 119 -12.41 5.87 11.69
N LEU A 120 -11.79 6.92 11.13
CA LEU A 120 -10.62 7.55 11.74
C LEU A 120 -10.95 8.20 13.08
N ARG A 121 -12.08 8.93 13.14
CA ARG A 121 -12.54 9.61 14.36
C ARG A 121 -12.87 8.61 15.46
N GLU A 122 -13.65 7.58 15.15
CA GLU A 122 -14.02 6.52 16.11
C GLU A 122 -12.77 5.74 16.57
N PHE A 123 -11.84 5.43 15.66
CA PHE A 123 -10.59 4.75 16.01
C PHE A 123 -9.72 5.60 16.95
N GLN A 124 -9.51 6.88 16.64
CA GLN A 124 -8.71 7.79 17.48
C GLN A 124 -9.33 7.96 18.87
N ALA A 125 -10.64 8.16 18.94
CA ALA A 125 -11.36 8.28 20.21
C ALA A 125 -11.26 6.99 21.04
N GLY A 126 -11.47 5.83 20.42
CA GLY A 126 -11.37 4.52 21.07
C GLY A 126 -9.96 4.22 21.57
N LEU A 127 -8.94 4.48 20.74
CA LEU A 127 -7.54 4.28 21.11
C LEU A 127 -7.12 5.20 22.26
N ALA A 128 -7.49 6.49 22.21
CA ALA A 128 -7.20 7.45 23.28
C ALA A 128 -7.88 7.02 24.59
N ALA A 129 -9.16 6.66 24.55
CA ALA A 129 -9.89 6.18 25.73
C ALA A 129 -9.26 4.91 26.33
N TRP A 130 -8.83 3.98 25.48
CA TRP A 130 -8.12 2.78 25.92
C TRP A 130 -6.76 3.10 26.55
N GLN A 131 -5.97 3.99 25.95
CA GLN A 131 -4.66 4.42 26.49
C GLN A 131 -4.81 5.09 27.86
N THR A 132 -5.82 5.95 28.05
CA THR A 132 -6.09 6.59 29.35
C THR A 132 -6.43 5.58 30.45
N ARG A 133 -7.04 4.45 30.09
CA ARG A 133 -7.37 3.37 31.04
C ARG A 133 -6.18 2.47 31.39
N GLN A 134 -5.04 2.56 30.71
CA GLN A 134 -3.86 1.74 30.94
C GLN A 134 -2.65 2.55 31.44
N PRO A 135 -2.66 3.02 32.70
CA PRO A 135 -1.53 3.74 33.27
C PRO A 135 -0.34 2.76 33.43
N GLY A 136 0.65 2.86 32.54
CA GLY A 136 1.88 2.04 32.61
C GLY A 136 2.16 1.16 31.39
N ALA A 137 1.26 1.09 30.40
CA ALA A 137 1.58 0.47 29.11
C ALA A 137 2.54 1.37 28.32
N GLY A 138 3.84 1.28 28.59
CA GLY A 138 4.92 2.09 27.99
C GLY A 138 5.07 1.99 26.46
N HIS A 139 4.12 1.37 25.76
CA HIS A 139 4.11 1.15 24.32
C HIS A 139 2.73 1.43 23.71
N GLY A 140 2.11 2.56 24.07
CA GLY A 140 0.92 3.03 23.35
C GLY A 140 1.18 3.15 21.85
N ALA A 141 0.25 2.67 21.02
CA ALA A 141 0.35 2.69 19.57
C ALA A 141 0.69 4.09 19.04
N ARG A 142 1.90 4.26 18.48
CA ARG A 142 2.37 5.57 18.00
C ARG A 142 1.82 5.90 16.62
N GLN A 143 1.36 7.13 16.43
CA GLN A 143 1.02 7.62 15.09
C GLN A 143 2.30 7.83 14.27
N THR A 144 2.27 7.37 13.03
CA THR A 144 3.37 7.46 12.07
C THR A 144 2.86 8.03 10.75
N TYR A 145 3.76 8.72 10.04
CA TYR A 145 3.46 9.39 8.79
C TYR A 145 4.47 8.91 7.75
N PHE A 146 3.99 8.55 6.56
CA PHE A 146 4.85 8.25 5.42
C PHE A 146 5.18 9.53 4.67
N TYR A 147 4.15 10.32 4.30
CA TYR A 147 4.35 11.61 3.67
C TYR A 147 5.01 12.62 4.63
N GLY A 148 6.00 13.36 4.15
CA GLY A 148 6.80 14.27 4.97
C GLY A 148 7.77 13.59 5.95
N SER A 149 7.91 12.26 5.91
CA SER A 149 8.99 11.54 6.59
C SER A 149 10.26 11.50 5.76
N TRP A 150 11.42 11.26 6.39
CA TRP A 150 12.68 11.10 5.66
C TRP A 150 12.63 9.94 4.67
N ARG A 151 11.94 8.84 5.03
CA ARG A 151 11.76 7.65 4.18
C ARG A 151 10.92 7.99 2.95
N GLY A 152 9.83 8.74 3.13
CA GLY A 152 9.00 9.21 2.02
C GLY A 152 9.79 10.10 1.06
N ARG A 153 10.61 11.01 1.60
CA ARG A 153 11.49 11.88 0.80
C ARG A 153 12.57 11.09 0.05
N LEU A 154 13.18 10.09 0.67
CA LEU A 154 14.17 9.23 0.02
C LEU A 154 13.54 8.45 -1.14
N VAL A 155 12.35 7.87 -0.94
CA VAL A 155 11.61 7.19 -2.01
C VAL A 155 11.28 8.16 -3.14
N GLY A 156 10.81 9.37 -2.82
CA GLY A 156 10.58 10.43 -3.81
C GLY A 156 11.83 10.75 -4.63
N LEU A 157 13.00 10.88 -3.98
CA LEU A 157 14.28 11.13 -4.63
C LEU A 157 14.69 9.98 -5.56
N LEU A 158 14.52 8.73 -5.14
CA LEU A 158 14.80 7.56 -5.97
C LEU A 158 13.90 7.53 -7.22
N ILE A 159 12.61 7.86 -7.08
CA ILE A 159 11.68 7.95 -8.21
C ILE A 159 12.10 9.05 -9.19
N ILE A 160 12.53 10.22 -8.69
CA ILE A 160 13.05 11.30 -9.54
C ILE A 160 14.28 10.84 -10.31
N ALA A 161 15.25 10.21 -9.63
CA ALA A 161 16.47 9.71 -10.25
C ALA A 161 16.17 8.67 -11.34
N LEU A 162 15.28 7.72 -11.06
CA LEU A 162 14.84 6.71 -12.02
C LEU A 162 14.10 7.32 -13.21
N GLY A 163 13.15 8.23 -12.97
CA GLY A 163 12.41 8.93 -14.04
C GLY A 163 13.34 9.72 -14.95
N GLY A 164 14.30 10.44 -14.37
CA GLY A 164 15.34 11.16 -15.10
C GLY A 164 16.27 10.24 -15.92
N ALA A 165 16.67 9.10 -15.35
CA ALA A 165 17.47 8.10 -16.05
C ALA A 165 16.71 7.51 -17.26
N VAL A 166 15.45 7.10 -17.06
CA VAL A 166 14.58 6.58 -18.14
C VAL A 166 14.39 7.63 -19.23
N MET A 167 14.09 8.87 -18.86
CA MET A 167 13.95 9.97 -19.83
C MET A 167 15.25 10.20 -20.62
N THR A 168 16.39 10.18 -19.95
CA THR A 168 17.69 10.38 -20.59
C THR A 168 18.03 9.22 -21.54
N MET A 169 17.80 7.98 -21.13
CA MET A 169 18.00 6.81 -21.98
C MET A 169 17.09 6.85 -23.20
N ALA A 170 15.79 7.14 -23.01
CA ALA A 170 14.81 7.22 -24.08
C ALA A 170 15.17 8.22 -25.19
N LEU A 171 15.73 9.37 -24.81
CA LEU A 171 16.16 10.42 -25.74
C LEU A 171 17.52 10.12 -26.40
N ARG A 172 18.29 9.17 -25.85
CA ARG A 172 19.59 8.73 -26.37
C ARG A 172 19.54 7.43 -27.18
N LEU A 173 18.35 6.87 -27.38
CA LEU A 173 18.15 5.76 -28.31
C LEU A 173 18.44 6.21 -29.75
N ALA A 174 18.86 5.27 -30.61
CA ALA A 174 19.10 5.52 -32.03
C ALA A 174 17.86 6.11 -32.72
N GLU A 175 16.67 5.68 -32.30
CA GLU A 175 15.39 6.32 -32.57
C GLU A 175 14.80 6.83 -31.24
N PRO A 176 14.84 8.15 -30.99
CA PRO A 176 14.34 8.72 -29.74
C PRO A 176 12.85 8.42 -29.53
N SER A 177 12.50 7.90 -28.35
CA SER A 177 11.10 7.60 -27.99
C SER A 177 10.52 8.69 -27.11
N VAL A 178 9.72 9.58 -27.70
CA VAL A 178 9.01 10.65 -26.98
C VAL A 178 8.04 10.08 -25.94
N MET A 179 7.38 8.95 -26.24
CA MET A 179 6.47 8.30 -25.30
C MET A 179 7.21 7.79 -24.06
N LEU A 180 8.36 7.15 -24.24
CA LEU A 180 9.16 6.63 -23.13
C LEU A 180 9.75 7.77 -22.28
N ALA A 181 10.18 8.86 -22.94
CA ALA A 181 10.62 10.07 -22.25
C ALA A 181 9.48 10.71 -21.43
N ALA A 182 8.26 10.77 -21.96
CA ALA A 182 7.08 11.29 -21.25
C ALA A 182 6.74 10.43 -20.03
N VAL A 183 6.83 9.10 -20.12
CA VAL A 183 6.66 8.20 -18.97
C VAL A 183 7.71 8.47 -17.90
N GLY A 184 8.99 8.63 -18.28
CA GLY A 184 10.06 9.00 -17.35
C GLY A 184 9.80 10.34 -16.65
N ALA A 185 9.34 11.35 -17.40
CA ALA A 185 9.01 12.67 -16.87
C ALA A 185 7.81 12.63 -15.90
N LEU A 186 6.72 11.94 -16.26
CA LEU A 186 5.56 11.75 -15.38
C LEU A 186 5.92 11.01 -14.10
N GLY A 187 6.73 9.95 -14.21
CA GLY A 187 7.29 9.25 -13.05
C GLY A 187 8.09 10.18 -12.15
N GLY A 188 8.96 11.01 -12.74
CA GLY A 188 9.73 12.03 -12.01
C GLY A 188 8.85 13.03 -11.27
N LEU A 189 7.79 13.54 -11.90
CA LEU A 189 6.83 14.46 -11.26
C LEU A 189 6.14 13.83 -10.05
N PHE A 190 5.80 12.55 -10.11
CA PHE A 190 5.27 11.83 -8.95
C PHE A 190 6.29 11.78 -7.79
N GLY A 191 7.56 11.54 -8.11
CA GLY A 191 8.65 11.59 -7.13
C GLY A 191 8.81 12.98 -6.49
N VAL A 192 8.66 14.06 -7.27
CA VAL A 192 8.65 15.45 -6.76
C VAL A 192 7.48 15.66 -5.80
N ALA A 193 6.28 15.21 -6.16
CA ALA A 193 5.11 15.32 -5.28
C ALA A 193 5.32 14.60 -3.93
N MET A 194 5.95 13.41 -3.94
CA MET A 194 6.32 12.71 -2.70
C MET A 194 7.39 13.45 -1.89
N LEU A 195 8.39 14.04 -2.55
CA LEU A 195 9.47 14.77 -1.90
C LEU A 195 8.98 16.04 -1.20
N LEU A 196 8.02 16.72 -1.81
CA LEU A 196 7.38 17.93 -1.27
C LEU A 196 6.18 17.65 -0.35
N GLY A 197 5.77 16.37 -0.21
CA GLY A 197 4.66 15.96 0.62
C GLY A 197 4.82 16.41 2.08
N LYS A 198 3.75 16.98 2.65
CA LYS A 198 3.69 17.39 4.07
C LYS A 198 3.16 16.25 4.94
N ARG A 199 3.53 16.27 6.22
CA ARG A 199 2.92 15.39 7.23
C ARG A 199 1.45 15.80 7.39
N ARG A 200 0.52 14.86 7.34
CA ARG A 200 -0.93 15.07 7.51
C ARG A 200 -1.42 14.28 8.71
#